data_AF-A0A377K3L4-F1
#
_entry.id   AF-A0A377K3L4-F1
#
_cell.length_a   1.000
_cell.length_b   1.000
_cell.length_c   1.000
_cell.angle_alpha   90.00
_cell.angle_beta   90.00
_cell.angle_gamma   90.00
#
_symmetry.space_group_name_H-M   'P 1'
#
loop_
_entity.id
_entity.type
_entity.pdbx_description
1 polymer ?
#
loop_
_entity_poly.entity_id
_entity_poly.type
_entity_poly.pdbx_seq_one_letter_code
_entity_poly.pdbx_strand_id
1 'polypeptide(L)' 'MPAAQALGADLGKSVMAIAYGEQWMNMAQPFWALPALAIAGLGVRDIMGYCITALLFSGVIFVIGLTLF' A
#
# COMPACT_ATOMS: atom_id res chain seq x y z
N MET A 1 -1.67 -16.20 -11.60
CA MET A 1 -2.12 -14.92 -12.19
C MET A 1 -2.30 -15.10 -13.69
N PRO A 2 -3.49 -15.52 -14.13
CA PRO A 2 -3.73 -15.89 -15.53
C PRO A 2 -3.50 -14.73 -16.51
N ALA A 3 -3.83 -13.50 -16.12
CA ALA A 3 -3.61 -12.31 -16.95
C ALA A 3 -2.12 -12.04 -17.21
N ALA A 4 -1.28 -12.11 -16.17
CA ALA A 4 0.17 -11.96 -16.33
C ALA A 4 0.76 -13.06 -17.22
N GLN A 5 0.30 -14.31 -17.07
CA GLN A 5 0.68 -15.43 -17.95
C GLN A 5 0.26 -15.21 -19.40
N ALA A 6 -0.97 -14.77 -19.65
CA ALA A 6 -1.48 -14.51 -20.99
C ALA A 6 -0.72 -13.38 -21.70
N LEU A 7 -0.20 -12.41 -20.95
CA LEU A 7 0.59 -11.30 -21.45
C LEU A 7 2.09 -11.60 -21.55
N GLY A 8 2.53 -12.81 -21.15
CA GLY A 8 3.96 -13.13 -21.07
C GLY A 8 4.73 -12.27 -20.07
N ALA A 9 4.04 -11.65 -19.12
CA ALA A 9 4.64 -10.78 -18.11
C ALA A 9 5.36 -11.59 -17.03
N ASP A 10 6.43 -11.02 -16.48
CA ASP A 10 7.16 -11.66 -15.39
C ASP A 10 6.26 -11.87 -14.17
N LEU A 11 6.16 -13.13 -13.74
CA LEU A 11 5.29 -13.52 -12.64
C LEU A 11 5.77 -12.98 -11.30
N GLY A 12 7.09 -12.88 -11.08
CA GLY A 12 7.66 -12.34 -9.85
C GLY A 12 7.26 -10.87 -9.66
N LYS A 13 7.57 -10.04 -10.64
CA LYS A 13 7.20 -8.61 -10.67
C LYS A 13 5.70 -8.39 -10.56
N SER A 14 4.91 -9.20 -11.26
CA SER A 14 3.46 -9.10 -11.23
C SER A 14 2.89 -9.43 -9.84
N VAL A 15 3.44 -10.42 -9.12
CA VAL A 15 3.05 -10.71 -7.73
C VAL A 15 3.47 -9.57 -6.80
N MET A 16 4.70 -9.07 -6.95
CA MET A 16 5.21 -7.97 -6.11
C MET A 16 4.39 -6.70 -6.30
N ALA A 17 3.99 -6.37 -7.54
CA ALA A 17 3.14 -5.22 -7.82
C ALA A 17 1.78 -5.30 -7.10
N ILE A 18 1.17 -6.50 -7.05
CA ILE A 18 -0.07 -6.72 -6.29
C ILE A 18 0.18 -6.57 -4.79
N ALA A 19 1.24 -7.21 -4.27
CA ALA A 19 1.55 -7.19 -2.84
C ALA A 19 1.85 -5.77 -2.32
N TYR A 20 2.69 -5.01 -3.04
CA TYR A 20 2.97 -3.61 -2.67
C TYR A 20 1.77 -2.69 -2.88
N GLY A 21 0.96 -2.92 -3.93
CA GLY A 21 -0.27 -2.18 -4.15
C GLY A 21 -1.28 -2.36 -3.01
N GLU A 22 -1.41 -3.58 -2.49
CA GLU A 22 -2.24 -3.89 -1.32
C GLU A 22 -1.74 -3.19 -0.06
N GLN A 23 -0.43 -3.28 0.23
CA GLN A 23 0.18 -2.58 1.37
C GLN A 23 0.03 -1.05 1.28
N TRP A 24 0.16 -0.49 0.07
CA TRP A 24 0.01 0.95 -0.14
C TRP A 24 -1.43 1.42 0.13
N MET A 25 -2.42 0.70 -0.41
CA MET A 25 -3.83 1.03 -0.20
C MET A 25 -4.29 0.80 1.24
N ASN A 26 -3.63 -0.08 1.99
CA ASN A 26 -3.88 -0.24 3.43
C ASN A 26 -3.53 1.01 4.25
N MET A 27 -2.85 2.00 3.68
CA MET A 27 -2.66 3.31 4.32
C MET A 27 -3.89 4.21 4.13
N ALA A 28 -4.69 4.05 3.06
CA ALA A 28 -5.95 4.78 2.91
C ALA A 28 -6.96 4.38 4.00
N GLN A 29 -6.91 3.11 4.41
CA GLN A 29 -7.83 2.53 5.38
C GLN A 29 -7.07 1.67 6.41
N PRO A 30 -6.57 2.28 7.50
CA PRO A 30 -5.63 1.62 8.42
C PRO A 30 -6.34 0.70 9.43
N PHE A 31 -7.06 -0.31 8.95
CA PHE A 31 -7.76 -1.27 9.81
C PHE A 31 -6.83 -2.12 10.66
N TRP A 32 -5.64 -2.40 10.14
CA TRP A 32 -4.55 -3.04 10.86
C TRP A 32 -4.14 -2.27 12.13
N ALA A 33 -4.36 -0.95 12.17
CA ALA A 33 -3.97 -0.10 13.29
C ALA A 33 -5.03 -0.05 14.41
N LEU A 34 -6.29 -0.40 14.13
CA LEU A 34 -7.39 -0.31 15.09
C LEU A 34 -7.11 -1.01 16.44
N PRO A 35 -6.56 -2.24 16.45
CA PRO A 35 -6.26 -2.92 17.72
C PRO A 35 -5.20 -2.19 18.55
N ALA A 36 -4.15 -1.69 17.89
CA ALA A 36 -3.08 -0.95 18.55
C ALA A 36 -3.57 0.40 19.11
N LEU A 37 -4.42 1.10 18.35
CA LEU A 37 -5.03 2.36 18.79
C LEU A 37 -5.94 2.15 20.00
N ALA A 38 -6.72 1.07 20.02
CA ALA A 38 -7.57 0.73 21.17
C ALA A 38 -6.75 0.52 22.45
N ILE A 39 -5.59 -0.16 22.35
CA ILE A 39 -4.67 -0.35 23.48
C ILE A 39 -4.06 0.99 23.93
N ALA A 40 -3.74 1.87 22.98
CA ALA A 40 -3.16 3.18 23.26
C ALA A 40 -4.19 4.23 23.74
N GLY A 41 -5.49 3.91 23.72
CA GLY A 41 -6.56 4.88 24.05
C GLY A 41 -6.71 5.98 23.01
N LEU A 42 -6.29 5.73 21.76
CA LEU A 42 -6.33 6.68 20.65
C LEU A 42 -7.50 6.36 19.71
N GLY A 43 -7.99 7.40 19.03
CA GLY A 43 -8.99 7.28 17.98
C GLY A 43 -8.36 7.05 16.60
N VAL A 44 -9.18 6.58 15.65
CA VAL A 44 -8.77 6.43 14.24
C VAL A 44 -8.27 7.73 13.65
N ARG A 45 -8.90 8.86 14.01
CA ARG A 45 -8.53 10.19 13.50
C ARG A 45 -7.10 10.57 13.86
N ASP A 46 -6.55 10.03 14.94
CA ASP A 46 -5.21 10.36 15.42
C ASP A 46 -4.11 9.76 14.54
N ILE A 47 -4.36 8.62 13.87
CA ILE A 47 -3.40 8.01 12.93
C ILE A 47 -3.62 8.42 11.47
N MET A 48 -4.86 8.81 11.11
CA MET A 48 -5.22 9.05 9.71
C MET A 48 -4.35 10.11 9.04
N GLY A 49 -3.93 11.15 9.76
CA GLY A 49 -3.05 12.18 9.20
C GLY A 49 -1.69 11.61 8.77
N TYR A 50 -1.12 10.73 9.59
CA TYR A 50 0.12 10.01 9.25
C TYR A 50 -0.10 9.09 8.04
N CYS A 51 -1.17 8.29 8.05
CA CYS A 51 -1.43 7.33 6.98
C CYS A 51 -1.67 8.00 5.62
N ILE A 52 -2.42 9.12 5.57
CA ILE A 52 -2.61 9.89 4.34
C ILE A 52 -1.29 10.50 3.86
N THR A 53 -0.47 11.04 4.77
CA THR A 53 0.85 11.60 4.42
C THR A 53 1.75 10.52 3.84
N ALA A 54 1.82 9.36 4.50
CA ALA A 54 2.57 8.21 4.03
C ALA A 54 2.05 7.72 2.66
N LEU A 55 0.73 7.65 2.46
CA LEU A 55 0.12 7.26 1.19
C LEU A 55 0.53 8.19 0.04
N LEU A 56 0.43 9.51 0.24
CA LEU A 56 0.80 10.49 -0.78
C LEU A 56 2.30 10.46 -1.09
N PHE A 57 3.14 10.45 -0.05
CA PHE A 57 4.59 10.47 -0.21
C PHE A 57 5.10 9.17 -0.87
N SER A 58 4.68 8.01 -0.38
CA SER A 58 5.03 6.72 -0.99
C SER A 58 4.43 6.56 -2.39
N GLY A 59 3.27 7.16 -2.67
CA GLY A 59 2.67 7.19 -4.00
C GLY A 59 3.58 7.85 -5.03
N VAL A 60 4.20 8.98 -4.68
CA VAL A 60 5.21 9.63 -5.55
C VAL A 60 6.39 8.71 -5.80
N ILE A 61 6.92 8.07 -4.74
CA ILE A 61 8.04 7.13 -4.85
C ILE A 61 7.67 5.94 -5.75
N PHE A 62 6.47 5.36 -5.60
CA PHE A 62 6.01 4.25 -6.41
C PHE A 62 5.83 4.62 -7.88
N VAL A 63 5.27 5.79 -8.18
CA VAL A 63 5.13 6.26 -9.57
C VAL A 63 6.50 6.45 -10.22
N ILE A 64 7.47 7.02 -9.49
CA ILE A 64 8.85 7.15 -9.98
C ILE A 64 9.46 5.76 -10.21
N GLY A 65 9.33 4.86 -9.23
CA GLY A 65 9.84 3.49 -9.33
C GLY A 65 9.27 2.73 -10.53
N LEU A 66 7.96 2.84 -10.77
CA LEU A 66 7.26 2.18 -11.87
C LEU A 66 7.61 2.75 -13.24
N THR A 67 7.95 4.04 -13.33
CA THR A 67 8.23 4.71 -14.61
C THR A 67 9.70 4.62 -15.03
N LEU A 68 10.62 4.50 -14.08
CA LEU A 68 12.06 4.50 -14.34
C LEU A 68 12.71 3.11 -14.33
N PHE A 69 12.04 2.09 -13.79
CA PHE A 69 12.57 0.72 -13.64
C PHE A 69 11.55 -0.32 -14.10
#